data_AF-A0A4R0NGU1-F1
#
_entry.id   AF-A0A4R0NGU1-F1
#
_cell.length_a   1.000
_cell.length_b   1.000
_cell.length_c   1.000
_cell.angle_alpha   90.00
_cell.angle_beta   90.00
_cell.angle_gamma   90.00
#
_symmetry.space_group_name_H-M   'P 1'
#
loop_
_entity.id
_entity.type
_entity.pdbx_description
1 polymer ?
#
loop_
_entity_poly.entity_id
_entity_poly.type
_entity_poly.pdbx_seq_one_letter_code
_entity_poly.pdbx_strand_id
1 'polypeptide(L)' 'MPNYIDEIKIILATAREKTYLAINSAMVEAYWLIGKRIVEQEQHGEDRAKYGEGILKDLPQSL' A
#
# COMPACT_ATOMS: atom_id res chain seq x y z
N MET A 1 19.19 -6.37 38.03
CA MET A 1 19.55 -7.18 36.86
C MET A 1 18.26 -7.53 36.15
N PRO A 2 18.04 -7.15 34.88
CA PRO A 2 16.91 -7.69 34.14
C PRO A 2 17.03 -9.22 34.15
N ASN A 3 15.91 -9.90 34.43
CA ASN A 3 15.85 -11.36 34.40
C ASN A 3 15.73 -11.80 32.93
N TYR A 4 16.27 -12.97 32.58
CA TYR A 4 16.30 -13.50 31.21
C TYR A 4 14.90 -13.54 30.56
N ILE A 5 13.83 -13.63 31.36
CA ILE A 5 12.43 -13.55 30.88
C ILE A 5 12.13 -12.19 30.24
N ASP A 6 12.61 -11.08 30.82
CA ASP A 6 12.36 -9.74 30.27
C ASP A 6 13.18 -9.50 29.00
N GLU A 7 14.39 -10.07 28.92
CA GLU A 7 15.19 -10.06 27.69
C GLU A 7 14.49 -10.84 26.57
N ILE A 8 13.91 -12.02 26.86
CA ILE A 8 13.11 -12.79 25.89
C ILE A 8 11.92 -11.97 25.38
N LYS A 9 11.21 -11.27 26.27
CA LYS A 9 10.08 -10.40 25.87
C LYS A 9 10.53 -9.28 24.95
N ILE A 10 11.67 -8.64 25.23
CA ILE A 10 12.22 -7.57 24.40
C ILE A 10 12.58 -8.11 23.02
N ILE A 11 13.28 -9.25 22.95
CA ILE A 11 13.65 -9.90 21.67
C ILE A 11 12.38 -10.16 20.83
N LEU A 12 11.34 -10.72 21.45
CA LEU A 12 10.09 -11.02 20.76
C LEU A 12 9.36 -9.75 20.29
N ALA A 13 9.32 -8.72 21.13
CA ALA A 13 8.69 -7.44 20.80
C ALA A 13 9.40 -6.76 19.61
N THR A 14 10.73 -6.71 19.64
CA THR A 14 11.53 -6.13 18.55
C THR A 14 11.39 -6.93 17.25
N ALA A 15 11.36 -8.26 17.32
CA ALA A 15 11.16 -9.09 16.14
C ALA A 15 9.78 -8.83 15.50
N ARG A 16 8.73 -8.71 16.33
CA ARG A 16 7.37 -8.40 15.87
C ARG A 16 7.28 -7.02 15.22
N GLU A 17 7.87 -6.00 15.82
CA GLU A 17 7.91 -4.65 15.25
C GLU A 17 8.60 -4.63 13.87
N LYS A 18 9.77 -5.25 13.76
CA LYS A 18 10.49 -5.37 12.48
C LYS A 18 9.67 -6.10 11.42
N THR A 19 8.94 -7.13 11.83
CA THR A 19 8.08 -7.91 10.93
C THR A 19 6.93 -7.05 10.39
N TYR A 20 6.26 -6.28 11.25
CA TYR A 20 5.20 -5.38 10.80
C TYR A 20 5.70 -4.31 9.83
N LEU A 21 6.87 -3.73 10.10
CA LEU A 21 7.48 -2.75 9.20
C LEU A 21 7.76 -3.36 7.83
N ALA A 22 8.38 -4.54 7.78
CA ALA A 22 8.69 -5.22 6.53
C ALA A 22 7.43 -5.58 5.72
N ILE A 23 6.40 -6.09 6.40
CA ILE A 23 5.11 -6.41 5.76
C ILE A 23 4.47 -5.13 5.20
N ASN A 24 4.41 -4.06 5.99
CA ASN A 24 3.78 -2.81 5.55
C ASN A 24 4.49 -2.22 4.33
N SER A 25 5.83 -2.21 4.33
CA SER A 25 6.60 -1.75 3.17
C SER A 25 6.32 -2.59 1.93
N ALA A 26 6.33 -3.92 2.05
CA ALA A 26 6.03 -4.82 0.94
C ALA A 26 4.60 -4.64 0.41
N MET A 27 3.63 -4.41 1.30
CA MET A 27 2.23 -4.17 0.92
C MET A 27 2.04 -2.85 0.17
N VAL A 28 2.71 -1.77 0.60
CA VAL A 28 2.67 -0.49 -0.13
C VAL A 28 3.26 -0.63 -1.54
N GLU A 29 4.38 -1.33 -1.67
CA GLU A 29 4.98 -1.62 -2.98
C GLU A 29 4.03 -2.47 -3.85
N ALA A 30 3.43 -3.52 -3.27
CA ALA A 30 2.47 -4.36 -3.98
C ALA A 30 1.26 -3.54 -4.49
N TYR A 31 0.68 -2.68 -3.65
CA TYR A 31 -0.44 -1.82 -4.05
C TYR A 31 -0.05 -0.84 -5.15
N TRP A 32 1.15 -0.27 -5.09
CA TRP A 32 1.65 0.59 -6.16
C TRP A 32 1.82 -0.17 -7.48
N LEU A 33 2.44 -1.37 -7.44
CA LEU A 33 2.61 -2.21 -8.63
C LEU A 33 1.28 -2.64 -9.24
N ILE A 34 0.30 -3.00 -8.40
CA ILE A 34 -1.06 -3.32 -8.85
C ILE A 34 -1.69 -2.10 -9.52
N GLY A 35 -1.65 -0.93 -8.88
CA GLY A 35 -2.18 0.31 -9.44
C GLY A 35 -1.53 0.66 -10.78
N LYS A 36 -0.20 0.56 -10.86
CA LYS A 36 0.55 0.75 -12.11
C LYS A 36 0.09 -0.21 -13.20
N ARG A 37 -0.03 -1.51 -12.89
CA ARG A 37 -0.47 -2.52 -13.87
C ARG A 37 -1.88 -2.27 -14.37
N ILE A 38 -2.79 -1.83 -13.49
CA ILE A 38 -4.16 -1.44 -13.85
C ILE A 38 -4.11 -0.24 -14.80
N VAL A 39 -3.37 0.81 -14.45
CA VAL A 39 -3.22 2.01 -15.29
C VAL A 39 -2.67 1.65 -16.66
N GLU A 40 -1.58 0.87 -16.72
CA GLU A 40 -0.99 0.39 -17.98
C GLU A 40 -1.98 -0.44 -18.82
N GLN A 41 -2.81 -1.27 -18.17
CA GLN A 41 -3.82 -2.07 -18.84
C GLN A 41 -4.97 -1.20 -19.39
N GLU A 42 -5.49 -0.29 -18.58
CA GLU A 42 -6.67 0.54 -18.91
C GLU A 42 -6.34 1.66 -19.90
N GLN A 43 -5.11 2.16 -19.87
CA GLN A 43 -4.68 3.26 -20.73
C GLN A 43 -4.26 2.79 -22.12
N HIS A 44 -3.84 1.52 -22.31
CA HIS A 44 -3.43 1.00 -23.62
C HIS A 44 -2.42 1.89 -24.40
N GLY A 45 -1.66 2.75 -23.71
CA GLY A 45 -0.75 3.74 -24.33
C GLY A 45 -1.28 5.16 -24.46
N GLU A 46 -2.49 5.45 -23.99
CA GLU A 46 -3.12 6.78 -23.98
C GLU A 46 -2.84 7.54 -22.67
N ASP A 47 -2.70 8.87 -22.73
CA ASP A 47 -2.38 9.72 -21.56
C ASP A 47 -3.46 9.71 -20.46
N ARG A 48 -4.67 9.20 -20.75
CA ARG A 48 -5.80 9.12 -19.80
C ARG A 48 -6.55 7.80 -19.93
N ALA A 49 -6.90 7.21 -18.79
CA ALA A 49 -7.74 6.01 -18.75
C ALA A 49 -9.18 6.38 -19.12
N LYS A 50 -9.84 5.58 -19.96
CA LYS A 50 -11.23 5.81 -20.40
C LYS A 50 -12.22 5.94 -19.22
N TYR A 51 -11.95 5.28 -18.10
CA TYR A 51 -12.78 5.40 -16.89
C TYR A 51 -12.73 6.80 -16.24
N GLY A 52 -11.63 7.54 -16.40
CA GLY A 52 -11.47 8.89 -15.85
C GLY A 52 -12.35 9.95 -16.53
N GLU A 53 -12.81 9.70 -17.76
CA GLU A 53 -13.74 10.60 -18.47
C GLU A 53 -15.15 10.58 -17.86
N GLY A 54 -15.56 9.48 -17.22
CA GLY A 54 -16.84 9.38 -16.52
C GLY A 54 -16.87 10.22 -15.24
N ILE A 55 -15.83 10.10 -14.41
CA ILE A 55 -15.74 10.80 -13.11
C ILE A 55 -15.77 12.33 -13.29
N LEU A 56 -15.07 12.87 -14.29
CA LEU A 56 -15.06 14.32 -14.53
C LEU A 56 -16.40 14.86 -15.08
N LYS A 57 -17.22 14.02 -15.73
CA LYS A 57 -18.57 14.40 -16.18
C LYS A 57 -19.60 14.41 -15.06
N ASP A 58 -19.39 13.62 -14.01
CA ASP A 58 -20.33 13.49 -12.88
C ASP A 58 -19.99 14.41 -11.69
N LEU A 59 -18.77 14.97 -11.64
CA LEU A 59 -18.38 15.93 -10.60
C LEU A 59 -19.23 17.23 -10.53
N PRO A 60 -19.78 17.79 -11.62
CA PRO A 60 -20.62 18.98 -11.55
C PRO A 60 -22.01 18.76 -10.90
N GLN A 61 -22.41 17.53 -10.61
CA GLN A 61 -23.72 17.23 -9.99
C GLN A 61 -23.65 17.02 -8.47
N SER A 62 -22.48 17.08 -7.86
CA SER A 62 -22.29 16.90 -6.42
C SER A 62 -21.64 18.11 -5.71
N LEU A 63 -21.67 19.28 -6.34
CA LEU A 63 -21.35 20.58 -5.73
C LEU A 63 -22.60 21.47 -5.65
#